data_AF-A0A376E6V2-F1
#
_entry.id   AF-A0A376E6V2-F1
#
_cell.length_a   1.000
_cell.length_b   1.000
_cell.length_c   1.000
_cell.angle_alpha   90.00
_cell.angle_beta   90.00
_cell.angle_gamma   90.00
#
_symmetry.space_group_name_H-M   'P 1'
#
loop_
_entity.id
_entity.type
_entity.pdbx_description
1 polymer ?
#
loop_
_entity_poly.entity_id
_entity_poly.type
_entity_poly.pdbx_seq_one_letter_code
_entity_poly.pdbx_strand_id
1 'polypeptide(L)'
;MIDESEEDEFIAIVNYSIIGLIQLEKGLSNDFNENKEEVLNLYDQYAQAAQALMERKNHDYGEAWRDMRISSITDLIYQKVLRTKQIEDNQGKTIVSEGLDANYFDMLNYAVFCLIKFSEKENISEPKK
;
A
#
# COMPACT_ATOMS: atom_id res chain seq x y z
N MET A 1 -11.46 -23.73 4.44
CA MET A 1 -11.14 -22.30 4.41
C MET A 1 -9.81 -22.20 5.12
N ILE A 2 -8.76 -21.78 4.42
CA ILE A 2 -7.48 -21.48 5.08
C ILE A 2 -7.76 -20.24 5.93
N ASP A 3 -7.41 -20.30 7.20
CA ASP A 3 -7.64 -19.25 8.19
C ASP A 3 -6.56 -18.17 7.99
N GLU A 4 -6.73 -17.35 6.94
CA GLU A 4 -5.84 -16.20 6.69
C GLU A 4 -6.11 -15.12 7.75
N SER A 5 -5.05 -14.63 8.37
CA SER A 5 -5.17 -13.60 9.40
C SER A 5 -5.45 -12.24 8.75
N GLU A 6 -6.03 -11.30 9.51
CA GLU A 6 -6.21 -9.92 9.02
C GLU A 6 -4.86 -9.28 8.62
N GLU A 7 -3.76 -9.68 9.25
CA GLU A 7 -2.41 -9.21 8.92
C GLU A 7 -1.96 -9.69 7.54
N ASP A 8 -2.26 -10.93 7.18
CA ASP A 8 -1.94 -11.50 5.86
C ASP A 8 -2.62 -10.69 4.73
N GLU A 9 -3.84 -10.21 4.96
CA GLU A 9 -4.59 -9.37 4.02
C GLU A 9 -3.93 -7.99 3.83
N PHE A 10 -3.41 -7.38 4.90
CA PHE A 10 -2.68 -6.11 4.79
C PHE A 10 -1.31 -6.30 4.11
N ILE A 11 -0.62 -7.43 4.36
CA ILE A 11 0.59 -7.79 3.62
C ILE A 11 0.27 -7.94 2.13
N ALA A 12 -0.84 -8.59 1.79
CA ALA A 12 -1.29 -8.71 0.40
C ALA A 12 -1.54 -7.34 -0.24
N ILE A 13 -2.19 -6.40 0.45
CA ILE A 13 -2.40 -5.03 -0.05
C ILE A 13 -1.08 -4.31 -0.31
N VAL A 14 -0.07 -4.45 0.57
CA VAL A 14 1.27 -3.88 0.36
C VAL A 14 1.88 -4.44 -0.93
N ASN A 15 1.90 -5.77 -1.07
CA ASN A 15 2.51 -6.45 -2.20
C ASN A 15 1.81 -6.08 -3.53
N TYR A 16 0.47 -6.13 -3.56
CA TYR A 16 -0.29 -5.79 -4.77
C TYR A 16 -0.18 -4.32 -5.14
N SER A 17 -0.02 -3.43 -4.16
CA SER A 17 0.21 -2.01 -4.45
C SER A 17 1.56 -1.78 -5.13
N ILE A 18 2.62 -2.47 -4.68
CA ILE A 18 3.93 -2.41 -5.33
C ILE A 18 3.88 -3.03 -6.73
N ILE A 19 3.21 -4.17 -6.90
CA ILE A 19 3.02 -4.79 -8.22
C ILE A 19 2.28 -3.83 -9.16
N GLY A 20 1.23 -3.16 -8.68
CA GLY A 20 0.49 -2.15 -9.45
C GLY A 20 1.39 -0.99 -9.90
N LEU A 21 2.25 -0.49 -9.01
CA LEU A 21 3.23 0.56 -9.36
C LEU A 21 4.22 0.09 -10.44
N ILE A 22 4.75 -1.12 -10.31
CA ILE A 22 5.64 -1.73 -11.33
C ILE A 22 4.92 -1.84 -12.68
N GLN A 23 3.65 -2.27 -12.68
CA GLN A 23 2.86 -2.39 -13.90
C GLN A 23 2.50 -1.04 -14.53
N LEU A 24 2.36 0.03 -13.74
CA LEU A 24 2.20 1.39 -14.27
C LEU A 24 3.47 1.87 -14.99
N GLU A 25 4.66 1.49 -14.51
CA GLU A 25 5.93 1.87 -15.12
C GLU A 25 6.28 1.02 -16.35
N LYS A 26 6.18 -0.31 -16.23
CA LYS A 26 6.57 -1.26 -17.29
C LYS A 26 5.47 -1.53 -18.31
N GLY A 27 4.22 -1.21 -17.97
CA GLY A 27 3.04 -1.69 -18.68
C GLY A 27 2.63 -3.09 -18.26
N LEU A 28 1.45 -3.51 -18.72
CA LEU A 28 0.93 -4.86 -18.47
C LEU A 28 1.70 -5.89 -19.31
N SER A 29 2.44 -6.78 -18.64
CA SER A 29 3.08 -7.93 -19.27
C SER A 29 2.25 -9.19 -19.03
N ASN A 30 2.00 -9.95 -20.10
CA ASN A 30 1.47 -11.31 -20.02
C ASN A 30 2.59 -12.37 -20.15
N ASP A 31 3.85 -11.94 -20.18
CA ASP A 31 5.00 -12.82 -20.33
C ASP A 31 5.57 -13.19 -18.96
N PHE A 32 5.64 -14.50 -18.68
CA PHE A 32 6.21 -15.03 -17.45
C PHE A 32 7.75 -15.08 -17.46
N ASN A 33 8.40 -14.63 -18.55
CA ASN A 33 9.86 -14.60 -18.69
C ASN A 33 10.51 -13.30 -18.17
N GLU A 34 9.84 -12.56 -17.28
CA GLU A 34 10.45 -11.36 -16.69
C GLU A 34 11.75 -11.68 -15.95
N ASN A 35 12.73 -10.79 -16.07
CA ASN A 35 13.96 -10.92 -15.32
C ASN A 35 13.66 -10.72 -13.83
N LYS A 36 13.72 -11.82 -13.07
CA LYS A 36 13.46 -11.83 -11.62
C LYS A 36 14.29 -10.80 -10.86
N GLU A 37 15.56 -10.60 -11.23
CA GLU A 37 16.44 -9.63 -10.56
C GLU A 37 15.94 -8.20 -10.78
N GLU A 38 15.50 -7.90 -12.00
CA GLU A 38 14.92 -6.60 -12.34
C GLU A 38 13.62 -6.34 -11.55
N VAL A 39 12.73 -7.33 -11.47
CA VAL A 39 11.47 -7.22 -10.73
C VAL A 39 11.72 -7.00 -9.23
N LEU A 40 12.68 -7.71 -8.64
CA LEU A 40 13.06 -7.51 -7.24
C LEU A 40 13.67 -6.12 -7.00
N ASN A 41 14.51 -5.63 -7.90
CA ASN A 41 15.07 -4.28 -7.80
C ASN A 41 13.98 -3.20 -7.87
N LEU A 42 12.98 -3.37 -8.75
CA LEU A 42 11.84 -2.47 -8.84
C LEU A 42 10.96 -2.54 -7.60
N TYR A 43 10.76 -3.74 -7.05
CA TYR A 43 10.05 -3.91 -5.79
C TYR A 43 10.70 -3.12 -4.66
N ASP A 44 12.02 -3.27 -4.50
CA ASP A 44 12.80 -2.53 -3.49
C ASP A 44 12.75 -1.01 -3.72
N GLN A 45 12.84 -0.57 -4.99
CA GLN A 45 12.71 0.83 -5.35
C GLN A 45 11.37 1.42 -4.92
N TYR A 46 10.26 0.74 -5.22
CA TYR A 46 8.92 1.23 -4.87
C TYR A 46 8.65 1.16 -3.37
N ALA A 47 9.15 0.12 -2.68
CA ALA A 47 9.08 0.04 -1.22
C ALA A 47 9.82 1.22 -0.56
N GLN A 48 11.02 1.54 -1.02
CA GLN A 48 11.80 2.69 -0.52
C GLN A 48 11.12 4.03 -0.83
N ALA A 49 10.54 4.18 -2.04
CA ALA A 49 9.79 5.38 -2.40
C ALA A 49 8.55 5.57 -1.51
N ALA A 50 7.83 4.48 -1.21
CA ALA A 50 6.67 4.51 -0.33
C ALA A 50 7.06 4.89 1.10
N GLN A 51 8.14 4.31 1.63
CA GLN A 51 8.70 4.66 2.93
C GLN A 51 9.10 6.14 2.99
N ALA A 52 9.84 6.64 1.99
CA ALA A 52 10.24 8.05 1.96
C ALA A 52 9.03 8.99 1.87
N LEU A 53 7.98 8.61 1.14
CA LEU A 53 6.73 9.36 1.11
C LEU A 53 6.02 9.36 2.48
N MET A 54 5.95 8.22 3.14
CA MET A 54 5.38 8.06 4.47
C MET A 54 6.12 8.94 5.49
N GLU A 55 7.45 8.90 5.49
CA GLU A 55 8.28 9.70 6.41
C GLU A 55 8.06 11.20 6.21
N ARG A 56 7.97 11.67 4.96
CA ARG A 56 7.63 13.07 4.66
C ARG A 56 6.23 13.44 5.16
N LYS A 57 5.21 12.61 4.90
CA LYS A 57 3.84 12.87 5.37
C LYS A 57 3.77 12.86 6.91
N ASN A 58 4.47 11.95 7.58
CA ASN A 58 4.54 11.91 9.04
C ASN A 58 5.25 13.15 9.61
N HIS A 59 6.22 13.73 8.91
CA HIS A 59 6.82 14.99 9.32
C HIS A 59 5.80 16.15 9.24
N ASP A 60 5.03 16.21 8.16
CA ASP A 60 4.08 17.30 7.90
C ASP A 60 2.82 17.25 8.79
N TYR A 61 2.32 16.05 9.08
CA TYR A 61 1.04 15.83 9.77
C TYR A 61 1.18 15.16 11.16
N GLY A 62 2.40 14.81 11.56
CA GLY A 62 2.64 13.95 12.71
C GLY A 62 2.17 12.51 12.48
N GLU A 63 2.16 11.70 13.54
CA GLU A 63 1.68 10.31 13.50
C GLU A 63 0.17 10.20 13.80
N ALA A 64 -0.66 11.12 13.28
CA ALA A 64 -2.11 11.16 13.56
C ALA A 64 -2.85 9.85 13.24
N TRP A 65 -2.33 9.06 12.29
CA TRP A 65 -2.83 7.73 11.94
C TRP A 65 -2.76 6.73 13.12
N ARG A 66 -1.90 6.96 14.11
CA ARG A 66 -1.82 6.11 15.32
C ARG A 66 -3.10 6.17 16.14
N ASP A 67 -3.79 7.31 16.17
CA ASP A 67 -5.05 7.46 16.90
C ASP A 67 -6.26 6.95 16.11
N MET A 68 -6.07 6.60 14.83
CA MET A 68 -7.14 6.07 13.99
C MET A 68 -7.43 4.60 14.31
N ARG A 69 -8.69 4.21 14.12
CA ARG A 69 -9.10 2.81 14.16
C ARG A 69 -8.64 2.11 12.88
N ILE A 70 -8.29 0.83 12.99
CA ILE A 70 -7.93 0.00 11.83
C ILE A 70 -9.05 0.05 10.78
N SER A 71 -10.32 -0.07 11.19
CA SER A 71 -11.47 0.04 10.28
C SER A 71 -11.51 1.37 9.50
N SER A 72 -11.14 2.48 10.14
CA SER A 72 -11.10 3.79 9.47
C SER A 72 -9.98 3.87 8.45
N ILE A 73 -8.83 3.23 8.72
CA ILE A 73 -7.73 3.12 7.76
C ILE A 73 -8.14 2.18 6.60
N THR A 74 -8.84 1.09 6.89
CA THR A 74 -9.43 0.20 5.87
C THR A 74 -10.41 0.95 4.95
N ASP A 75 -11.26 1.83 5.50
CA ASP A 75 -12.15 2.67 4.69
C ASP A 75 -11.37 3.62 3.76
N LEU A 76 -10.23 4.16 4.21
CA LEU A 76 -9.34 4.97 3.37
C LEU A 76 -8.72 4.15 2.23
N ILE A 77 -8.28 2.92 2.51
CA ILE A 77 -7.81 1.99 1.48
C ILE A 77 -8.92 1.71 0.46
N TYR A 78 -10.13 1.42 0.93
CA TYR A 78 -11.28 1.15 0.06
C TYR A 78 -11.62 2.34 -0.84
N GLN A 79 -11.58 3.57 -0.32
CA GLN A 79 -11.76 4.79 -1.12
C GLN A 79 -10.71 4.90 -2.23
N LYS A 80 -9.45 4.55 -1.94
CA LYS A 80 -8.36 4.57 -2.92
C LYS A 80 -8.54 3.48 -3.99
N VAL A 81 -8.99 2.28 -3.63
CA VAL A 81 -9.38 1.23 -4.60
C VAL A 81 -10.48 1.72 -5.54
N LEU A 82 -11.57 2.28 -5.00
CA LEU A 82 -12.66 2.82 -5.80
C LEU A 82 -12.19 3.95 -6.72
N ARG A 83 -11.29 4.80 -6.23
CA ARG A 83 -10.71 5.88 -7.02
C ARG A 83 -9.84 5.36 -8.16
N THR A 84 -8.95 4.40 -7.90
CA THR A 84 -8.12 3.74 -8.92
C THR A 84 -9.00 3.14 -10.02
N LYS A 85 -10.00 2.34 -9.64
CA LYS A 85 -10.95 1.74 -10.59
C LYS A 85 -11.67 2.80 -11.43
N GLN A 86 -12.14 3.88 -10.80
CA GLN A 86 -12.81 4.97 -11.51
C GLN A 86 -11.87 5.61 -12.56
N ILE A 87 -10.59 5.79 -12.25
CA ILE A 87 -9.62 6.39 -13.17
C ILE A 87 -9.37 5.44 -14.36
N GLU A 88 -9.22 4.14 -14.10
CA GLU A 88 -9.05 3.11 -15.12
C GLU A 88 -10.28 3.01 -16.05
N ASP A 89 -11.49 2.96 -15.48
CA ASP A 89 -12.76 2.91 -16.22
C ASP A 89 -12.93 4.13 -17.14
N ASN A 90 -12.40 5.29 -16.73
CA ASN A 90 -12.40 6.52 -17.52
C ASN A 90 -11.26 6.58 -18.55
N GLN A 91 -10.53 5.49 -18.79
CA GLN A 91 -9.36 5.43 -19.69
C GLN A 91 -8.30 6.49 -19.36
N GLY A 92 -8.10 6.78 -18.07
CA GLY A 92 -7.17 7.82 -17.62
C GLY A 92 -7.63 9.25 -17.88
N LYS A 93 -8.85 9.49 -18.39
CA LYS A 93 -9.42 10.85 -18.52
C LYS A 93 -9.91 11.34 -17.17
N THR A 94 -9.01 11.97 -16.42
CA THR A 94 -9.37 12.68 -15.19
C THR A 94 -9.42 14.19 -15.43
N ILE A 95 -10.50 14.81 -14.98
CA ILE A 95 -10.59 16.26 -14.80
C ILE A 95 -9.79 16.54 -13.54
N VAL A 96 -8.46 16.73 -13.66
CA VAL A 96 -7.57 17.25 -12.60
C VAL A 96 -7.73 16.58 -11.23
N SER A 97 -6.91 15.59 -10.88
CA SER A 97 -6.39 15.35 -9.50
C SER A 97 -5.91 13.91 -9.34
N GLU A 98 -4.63 13.79 -8.97
CA GLU A 98 -3.84 12.59 -8.60
C GLU A 98 -3.69 11.51 -9.68
N GLY A 99 -2.43 11.11 -9.93
CA GLY A 99 -2.10 9.95 -10.76
C GLY A 99 -2.49 8.63 -10.07
N LEU A 100 -2.58 7.55 -10.85
CA LEU A 100 -2.85 6.20 -10.33
C LEU A 100 -1.78 5.77 -9.30
N ASP A 101 -0.54 6.15 -9.55
CA ASP A 101 0.62 5.93 -8.68
C ASP A 101 0.39 6.46 -7.26
N ALA A 102 -0.12 7.67 -7.11
CA ALA A 102 -0.41 8.27 -5.81
C ALA A 102 -1.41 7.43 -5.00
N ASN A 103 -2.42 6.86 -5.66
CA ASN A 103 -3.39 5.99 -4.98
C ASN A 103 -2.75 4.68 -4.51
N TYR A 104 -1.87 4.07 -5.31
CA TYR A 104 -1.14 2.86 -4.88
C TYR A 104 -0.21 3.14 -3.71
N PHE A 105 0.52 4.24 -3.73
CA PHE A 105 1.35 4.63 -2.59
C PHE A 105 0.54 4.88 -1.31
N ASP A 106 -0.65 5.48 -1.42
CA ASP A 106 -1.54 5.67 -0.27
C ASP A 106 -2.07 4.33 0.25
N MET A 107 -2.54 3.42 -0.62
CA MET A 107 -3.00 2.08 -0.20
C MET A 107 -1.90 1.30 0.51
N LEU A 108 -0.68 1.33 -0.04
CA LEU A 108 0.51 0.70 0.55
C LEU A 108 0.78 1.24 1.96
N ASN A 109 0.90 2.57 2.11
CA ASN A 109 1.24 3.17 3.39
C ASN A 109 0.13 2.98 4.45
N TYR A 110 -1.14 3.03 4.04
CA TYR A 110 -2.26 2.74 4.95
C TYR A 110 -2.25 1.28 5.43
N ALA A 111 -1.93 0.32 4.56
CA ALA A 111 -1.76 -1.06 4.97
C ALA A 111 -0.58 -1.24 5.94
N VAL A 112 0.56 -0.57 5.69
CA VAL A 112 1.70 -0.55 6.60
C VAL A 112 1.32 0.03 7.97
N PHE A 113 0.51 1.10 8.02
CA PHE A 113 0.01 1.63 9.29
C PHE A 113 -0.80 0.60 10.08
N CYS A 114 -1.67 -0.16 9.41
CA CYS A 114 -2.40 -1.25 10.06
C CYS A 114 -1.44 -2.30 10.63
N LEU A 115 -0.45 -2.75 9.85
CA LEU A 115 0.54 -3.75 10.27
C LEU A 115 1.37 -3.27 11.48
N ILE A 116 1.81 -2.02 11.50
CA ILE A 116 2.49 -1.43 12.65
C ILE A 116 1.58 -1.49 13.89
N LYS A 117 0.30 -1.15 13.74
CA LYS A 117 -0.65 -1.18 14.86
C LYS A 117 -0.93 -2.60 15.38
N PHE A 118 -0.94 -3.61 14.50
CA PHE A 118 -1.03 -5.01 14.92
C PHE A 118 0.21 -5.42 15.71
N SER A 119 1.40 -5.19 15.15
CA SER A 119 2.66 -5.50 15.82
C SER A 119 2.79 -4.83 17.20
N GLU A 120 2.36 -3.58 17.33
CA GLU A 120 2.38 -2.87 18.62
C GLU A 120 1.42 -3.46 19.66
N LYS A 121 0.25 -3.97 19.23
CA LYS A 121 -0.69 -4.65 20.14
C LYS A 121 -0.12 -5.98 20.63
N GLU A 122 0.52 -6.75 19.74
CA GLU A 122 1.18 -8.01 20.12
C GLU A 122 2.29 -7.76 21.15
N ASN A 123 3.14 -6.76 20.91
CA ASN A 123 4.21 -6.36 21.83
C ASN A 123 3.71 -5.88 23.22
N ILE A 124 2.48 -5.36 23.31
CA ILE A 124 1.85 -5.01 24.60
C ILE A 124 1.30 -6.27 25.29
N SER A 125 0.85 -7.26 24.53
CA SER A 125 0.28 -8.51 25.04
C SER A 125 1.32 -9.52 25.53
N GLU A 126 2.58 -9.43 25.08
CA GLU A 126 3.70 -10.17 25.63
C GLU A 126 4.42 -9.36 26.72
N PRO A 127 4.20 -9.62 28.03
CA PRO A 127 4.98 -8.97 29.06
C PRO A 127 6.44 -9.40 28.90
N LYS A 128 7.35 -8.42 28.83
CA LYS A 128 8.80 -8.64 28.83
C LYS A 128 9.16 -9.62 29.96
N LYS A 129 9.60 -10.83 29.59
CA LYS A 129 10.18 -11.81 30.52
C LYS A 129 11.50 -11.29 31.08
#